data_AF-A0A1Q3SXW5-F1
#
_entry.id   AF-A0A1Q3SXW5-F1
#
_cell.length_a   1.000
_cell.length_b   1.000
_cell.length_c   1.000
_cell.angle_alpha   90.00
_cell.angle_beta   90.00
_cell.angle_gamma   90.00
#
_symmetry.space_group_name_H-M   'P 1'
#
loop_
_entity.id
_entity.type
_entity.pdbx_description
1 polymer ?
#
loop_
_entity_poly.entity_id
_entity_poly.type
_entity_poly.pdbx_seq_one_letter_code
_entity_poly.pdbx_strand_id
1 'polypeptide(L)'
;MLKNVLSTRSRLVMVVLLLGTLFLAAGQSLPAQAYGGRTPGAVAAFYYPWYDVGGNINTWRQDAGKMTTQPATLYNGGDGNVMRNQMNQARQAGIDAFAVTYNAAPGTWADRFKYMLDSAPTGFGIAAHFEVSLMRDQDKNVGGVVNALNALKNNYMNSPHYFRYQGRPVVYFWWPQGIPGDIKGNWANIRNQVDPNHEMIWSVDTTDQSMLDIFDTVHYFSGAKWADNPQGSFQGLKNAVNSWNASHGGPRRLATASVTPGYDDRKFRSPGEFRDRAGGNYYRTSWDAAINVQPDLVTISTWNEWYETSAIEPGRDWGNLYLDITKDKTNVFKGASGLGDASILKTWSRTDLPVARQATDRSWMWGPGLNDQRREPYADSPGGQRTVYYFDKSRMEINRPGGPPDVNDLFYVTNGLLPIELMSGQMKTGDNKTENKGPAQIPVAGDPQNNPNTPTYAAFGKVSTLNGNNRAGDRTGQLVLDTLSGSGQTGRNDGYTGRNVKMVQFINESGHNIAGPFWDFMNRSGPVWEDNNMHNGKVVEWLFAMGYPISEPYWIKSKVGGVEKDVLVQAFERRVLTYTPDNPAAFQVEMGNVGSHYHLWRYGN
;
A
#
# COMPACT_ATOMS: atom_id res chain seq x y z
N MET A 1 -20.89 13.05 -81.52
CA MET A 1 -20.18 14.25 -82.01
C MET A 1 -20.38 15.39 -81.02
N LEU A 2 -19.42 16.30 -81.00
CA LEU A 2 -19.13 17.32 -80.01
C LEU A 2 -20.27 18.22 -79.48
N LYS A 3 -20.07 18.63 -78.21
CA LYS A 3 -20.22 19.97 -77.60
C LYS A 3 -21.62 20.52 -77.30
N ASN A 4 -21.91 20.70 -76.02
CA ASN A 4 -22.18 22.03 -75.40
C ASN A 4 -22.00 21.93 -73.87
N VAL A 5 -20.94 22.53 -73.30
CA VAL A 5 -20.87 23.87 -72.66
C VAL A 5 -21.25 23.84 -71.16
N LEU A 6 -20.18 23.83 -70.37
CA LEU A 6 -19.93 24.30 -69.00
C LEU A 6 -20.84 23.85 -67.84
N SER A 7 -20.19 23.14 -66.91
CA SER A 7 -20.66 22.51 -65.68
C SER A 7 -20.90 23.51 -64.54
N THR A 8 -21.90 23.24 -63.71
CA THR A 8 -21.81 23.12 -62.22
C THR A 8 -23.17 22.65 -61.67
N ARG A 9 -23.27 21.37 -61.27
CA ARG A 9 -24.35 20.72 -60.48
C ARG A 9 -23.83 19.34 -60.07
N SER A 10 -24.17 18.64 -58.99
CA SER A 10 -24.96 18.81 -57.76
C SER A 10 -24.83 17.46 -57.02
N ARG A 11 -25.05 17.41 -55.70
CA ARG A 11 -25.77 16.32 -54.97
C ARG A 11 -25.96 16.79 -53.50
N LEU A 12 -27.18 17.18 -53.07
CA LEU A 12 -28.29 16.36 -52.50
C LEU A 12 -28.06 16.09 -50.98
N VAL A 13 -28.92 16.27 -49.96
CA VAL A 13 -30.39 16.53 -49.70
C VAL A 13 -30.49 17.02 -48.21
N MET A 14 -31.06 18.18 -47.82
CA MET A 14 -32.46 18.57 -47.45
C MET A 14 -33.23 17.70 -46.39
N VAL A 15 -33.49 18.16 -45.14
CA VAL A 15 -34.73 18.87 -44.63
C VAL A 15 -35.85 17.85 -44.25
N VAL A 16 -36.58 17.84 -43.09
CA VAL A 16 -36.92 18.85 -42.06
C VAL A 16 -37.83 18.30 -40.91
N LEU A 17 -37.91 19.08 -39.79
CA LEU A 17 -38.96 19.26 -38.71
C LEU A 17 -39.50 18.06 -37.88
N LEU A 18 -40.13 18.20 -36.70
CA LEU A 18 -40.10 19.01 -35.45
C LEU A 18 -41.33 18.51 -34.63
N LEU A 19 -41.19 18.37 -33.30
CA LEU A 19 -42.21 18.34 -32.21
C LEU A 19 -42.27 17.05 -31.35
N GLY A 20 -42.23 17.22 -30.02
CA GLY A 20 -42.74 16.22 -29.07
C GLY A 20 -42.12 16.20 -27.66
N THR A 21 -42.56 17.12 -26.80
CA THR A 21 -42.85 16.94 -25.35
C THR A 21 -41.78 16.54 -24.32
N LEU A 22 -41.78 17.33 -23.23
CA LEU A 22 -41.23 17.04 -21.91
C LEU A 22 -41.58 15.64 -21.39
N PHE A 23 -40.58 14.95 -20.82
CA PHE A 23 -40.72 14.29 -19.52
C PHE A 23 -39.45 14.54 -18.70
N LEU A 24 -39.59 15.40 -17.70
CA LEU A 24 -38.79 15.38 -16.48
C LEU A 24 -39.10 14.04 -15.79
N ALA A 25 -38.21 13.07 -15.93
CA ALA A 25 -38.08 12.01 -14.95
C ALA A 25 -36.79 12.27 -14.19
N ALA A 26 -36.94 12.70 -12.95
CA ALA A 26 -35.89 12.69 -11.95
C ALA A 26 -35.41 11.25 -11.78
N GLY A 27 -34.43 10.85 -12.59
CA GLY A 27 -33.58 9.72 -12.27
C GLY A 27 -32.65 10.18 -11.17
N GLN A 28 -33.10 10.08 -9.92
CA GLN A 28 -32.18 10.01 -8.80
C GLN A 28 -31.14 8.96 -9.16
N SER A 29 -29.91 9.40 -9.42
CA SER A 29 -28.77 8.50 -9.36
C SER A 29 -28.75 8.00 -7.92
N LEU A 30 -29.38 6.85 -7.69
CA LEU A 30 -29.12 6.07 -6.49
C LEU A 30 -27.60 5.97 -6.40
N PRO A 31 -26.97 6.44 -5.30
CA PRO A 31 -25.55 6.25 -5.15
C PRO A 31 -25.28 4.76 -5.32
N ALA A 32 -24.40 4.43 -6.27
CA ALA A 32 -23.85 3.10 -6.36
C ALA A 32 -23.44 2.70 -4.95
N GLN A 33 -24.13 1.71 -4.41
CA GLN A 33 -23.94 1.24 -3.05
C GLN A 33 -22.53 0.66 -3.00
N ALA A 34 -21.57 1.50 -2.61
CA ALA A 34 -20.17 1.16 -2.49
C ALA A 34 -20.03 0.20 -1.31
N TYR A 35 -19.95 -1.09 -1.62
CA TYR A 35 -19.52 -2.11 -0.67
C TYR A 35 -18.41 -2.94 -1.31
N GLY A 36 -17.21 -2.87 -0.70
CA GLY A 36 -16.30 -4.01 -0.63
C GLY A 36 -14.82 -3.78 -0.86
N GLY A 37 -14.39 -2.67 -1.47
CA GLY A 37 -12.97 -2.31 -1.55
C GLY A 37 -12.61 -1.34 -0.44
N ARG A 38 -11.68 -1.70 0.45
CA ARG A 38 -11.16 -0.72 1.42
C ARG A 38 -10.43 0.36 0.62
N THR A 39 -10.86 1.62 0.73
CA THR A 39 -10.08 2.75 0.22
C THR A 39 -8.67 2.69 0.83
N PRO A 40 -7.59 2.86 0.05
CA PRO A 40 -6.23 2.87 0.60
C PRO A 40 -6.16 3.84 1.78
N GLY A 41 -5.45 3.43 2.83
CA GLY A 41 -5.28 4.28 4.01
C GLY A 41 -4.58 5.59 3.64
N ALA A 42 -5.02 6.70 4.25
CA ALA A 42 -4.44 8.02 3.96
C ALA A 42 -3.50 8.47 5.09
N VAL A 43 -2.52 9.31 4.74
CA VAL A 43 -1.48 9.78 5.65
C VAL A 43 -1.48 11.30 5.68
N ALA A 44 -1.68 11.89 6.86
CA ALA A 44 -1.61 13.34 7.06
C ALA A 44 -0.51 13.71 8.05
N ALA A 45 0.23 14.79 7.82
CA ALA A 45 1.20 15.30 8.78
C ALA A 45 0.76 16.65 9.35
N PHE A 46 0.88 16.84 10.66
CA PHE A 46 0.59 18.12 11.30
C PHE A 46 1.65 19.16 10.91
N TYR A 47 1.20 20.35 10.52
CA TYR A 47 2.03 21.39 9.92
C TYR A 47 1.83 22.75 10.59
N TYR A 48 2.95 23.41 10.90
CA TYR A 48 3.01 24.67 11.62
C TYR A 48 3.59 25.78 10.76
N PRO A 49 2.77 26.77 10.32
CA PRO A 49 3.22 27.84 9.45
C PRO A 49 3.85 29.01 10.22
N TRP A 50 4.27 28.87 11.48
CA TRP A 50 4.51 29.99 12.40
C TRP A 50 5.96 30.48 12.57
N TYR A 51 6.91 29.94 11.81
CA TYR A 51 8.30 30.40 11.87
C TYR A 51 8.47 31.63 10.99
N ASP A 52 9.09 32.70 11.50
CA ASP A 52 9.26 33.94 10.75
C ASP A 52 10.73 34.33 10.61
N VAL A 53 11.09 34.78 9.41
CA VAL A 53 12.37 35.41 9.08
C VAL A 53 12.04 36.64 8.24
N GLY A 54 12.05 37.82 8.86
CA GLY A 54 11.76 39.08 8.16
C GLY A 54 11.29 40.19 9.11
N GLY A 55 11.56 41.45 8.73
CA GLY A 55 11.28 42.60 9.59
C GLY A 55 12.12 42.55 10.89
N ASN A 56 11.47 42.78 12.04
CA ASN A 56 12.11 42.72 13.37
C ASN A 56 12.02 41.33 14.04
N ILE A 57 11.47 40.32 13.36
CA ILE A 57 11.25 38.98 13.91
C ILE A 57 12.14 37.97 13.18
N ASN A 58 12.87 37.18 13.97
CA ASN A 58 13.59 36.01 13.48
C ASN A 58 13.47 34.91 14.52
N THR A 59 12.47 34.04 14.37
CA THR A 59 12.16 32.95 15.31
C THR A 59 13.38 32.06 15.50
N TRP A 60 14.07 31.69 14.42
CA TRP A 60 15.24 30.80 14.48
C TRP A 60 16.42 31.39 15.25
N ARG A 61 16.52 32.72 15.34
CA ARG A 61 17.56 33.39 16.14
C ARG A 61 17.09 33.65 17.57
N GLN A 62 15.88 34.18 17.73
CA GLN A 62 15.34 34.61 19.02
C GLN A 62 15.03 33.41 19.93
N ASP A 63 14.54 32.32 19.33
CA ASP A 63 14.13 31.12 20.05
C ASP A 63 15.12 29.96 19.88
N ALA A 64 16.34 30.21 19.39
CA ALA A 64 17.38 29.19 19.24
C ALA A 64 17.65 28.41 20.54
N GLY A 65 17.56 29.09 21.70
CA GLY A 65 17.72 28.48 23.01
C GLY A 65 16.56 27.59 23.48
N LYS A 66 15.41 27.68 22.81
CA LYS A 66 14.18 26.92 23.13
C LYS A 66 14.05 25.62 22.32
N MET A 67 14.90 25.43 21.30
CA MET A 67 14.87 24.27 20.41
C MET A 67 16.14 23.44 20.60
N THR A 68 16.02 22.12 20.54
CA THR A 68 17.21 21.25 20.60
C THR A 68 17.96 21.22 19.28
N THR A 69 17.26 21.49 18.17
CA THR A 69 17.77 21.47 16.80
C THR A 69 16.89 22.34 15.88
N GLN A 70 17.28 22.48 14.61
CA GLN A 70 16.69 23.39 13.62
C GLN A 70 16.63 22.74 12.23
N PRO A 71 15.81 23.27 11.30
CA PRO A 71 15.78 22.79 9.92
C PRO A 71 17.14 22.98 9.25
N ALA A 72 17.41 22.14 8.25
CA ALA A 72 18.63 22.19 7.46
C ALA A 72 18.82 23.56 6.77
N THR A 73 17.70 24.19 6.37
CA THR A 73 17.66 25.56 5.88
C THR A 73 16.68 26.35 6.73
N LEU A 74 17.10 27.50 7.28
CA LEU A 74 16.20 28.39 8.01
C LEU A 74 15.28 29.10 7.03
N TYR A 75 13.98 29.17 7.34
CA TYR A 75 12.98 29.68 6.41
C TYR A 75 11.95 30.59 7.07
N ASN A 76 11.29 31.40 6.26
CA ASN A 76 10.05 32.05 6.65
C ASN A 76 8.88 31.12 6.32
N GLY A 77 8.13 30.69 7.32
CA GLY A 77 6.96 29.80 7.21
C GLY A 77 5.76 30.46 6.55
N GLY A 78 5.82 31.77 6.27
CA GLY A 78 4.90 32.50 5.39
C GLY A 78 5.36 32.60 3.93
N ASP A 79 6.57 32.12 3.60
CA ASP A 79 7.08 32.13 2.23
C ASP A 79 6.44 31.03 1.38
N GLY A 80 5.80 31.44 0.28
CA GLY A 80 5.06 30.52 -0.56
C GLY A 80 5.91 29.52 -1.35
N ASN A 81 7.17 29.83 -1.66
CA ASN A 81 8.09 28.87 -2.26
C ASN A 81 8.50 27.81 -1.23
N VAL A 82 8.74 28.21 0.01
CA VAL A 82 9.03 27.28 1.13
C VAL A 82 7.86 26.33 1.32
N MET A 83 6.64 26.85 1.46
CA MET A 83 5.43 26.03 1.61
C MET A 83 5.25 25.05 0.44
N ARG A 84 5.39 25.51 -0.82
CA ARG A 84 5.29 24.63 -2.01
C ARG A 84 6.36 23.55 -2.03
N ASN A 85 7.59 23.88 -1.65
CA ASN A 85 8.68 22.91 -1.59
C ASN A 85 8.42 21.84 -0.53
N GLN A 86 7.95 22.23 0.66
CA GLN A 86 7.60 21.31 1.73
C GLN A 86 6.41 20.41 1.34
N MET A 87 5.37 20.94 0.71
CA MET A 87 4.25 20.12 0.18
C MET A 87 4.73 19.11 -0.87
N ASN A 88 5.66 19.51 -1.75
CA ASN A 88 6.24 18.58 -2.73
C ASN A 88 7.10 17.50 -2.09
N GLN A 89 7.92 17.84 -1.08
CA GLN A 89 8.70 16.86 -0.32
C GLN A 89 7.80 15.87 0.42
N ALA A 90 6.75 16.35 1.09
CA ALA A 90 5.77 15.51 1.76
C ALA A 90 5.08 14.56 0.79
N ARG A 91 4.61 15.08 -0.36
CA ARG A 91 4.00 14.27 -1.43
C ARG A 91 4.96 13.20 -1.96
N GLN A 92 6.22 13.53 -2.16
CA GLN A 92 7.25 12.58 -2.60
C GLN A 92 7.57 11.50 -1.54
N ALA A 93 7.38 11.82 -0.26
CA ALA A 93 7.47 10.88 0.85
C ALA A 93 6.17 10.07 1.07
N GLY A 94 5.17 10.22 0.21
CA GLY A 94 3.91 9.47 0.28
C GLY A 94 2.91 10.01 1.30
N ILE A 95 3.09 11.23 1.80
CA ILE A 95 2.09 11.93 2.62
C ILE A 95 1.00 12.50 1.70
N ASP A 96 -0.26 12.31 2.04
CA ASP A 96 -1.42 12.74 1.23
C ASP A 96 -1.84 14.18 1.55
N ALA A 97 -1.64 14.63 2.79
CA ALA A 97 -2.05 15.96 3.22
C ALA A 97 -1.24 16.54 4.36
N PHE A 98 -1.29 17.86 4.47
CA PHE A 98 -0.97 18.55 5.72
C PHE A 98 -2.23 18.90 6.50
N ALA A 99 -2.20 18.63 7.81
CA ALA A 99 -3.13 19.17 8.80
C ALA A 99 -2.51 20.46 9.34
N VAL A 100 -2.90 21.58 8.74
CA VAL A 100 -2.28 22.90 8.97
C VAL A 100 -2.97 23.60 10.13
N THR A 101 -2.18 24.07 11.10
CA THR A 101 -2.68 24.89 12.23
C THR A 101 -3.61 26.00 11.73
N TYR A 102 -4.81 26.03 12.28
CA TYR A 102 -5.88 26.93 11.87
C TYR A 102 -6.66 27.45 13.08
N ASN A 103 -6.93 28.75 13.07
CA ASN A 103 -8.01 29.37 13.82
C ASN A 103 -8.83 30.25 12.88
N ALA A 104 -10.11 30.50 13.22
CA ALA A 104 -11.00 31.32 12.37
C ALA A 104 -10.84 32.83 12.58
N ALA A 105 -9.94 33.26 13.48
CA ALA A 105 -9.67 34.67 13.68
C ALA A 105 -8.92 35.22 12.45
N PRO A 106 -9.39 36.33 11.82
CA PRO A 106 -8.66 36.96 10.73
C PRO A 106 -7.23 37.32 11.15
N GLY A 107 -6.26 37.03 10.29
CA GLY A 107 -4.84 37.26 10.55
C GLY A 107 -3.95 36.13 10.06
N THR A 108 -2.71 36.12 10.56
CA THR A 108 -1.57 35.39 10.01
C THR A 108 -1.83 33.90 9.75
N TRP A 109 -2.60 33.21 10.58
CA TRP A 109 -2.79 31.75 10.47
C TRP A 109 -3.87 31.37 9.46
N ALA A 110 -5.03 32.04 9.48
CA ALA A 110 -6.07 31.84 8.48
C ALA A 110 -5.57 32.22 7.06
N ASP A 111 -4.73 33.26 6.97
CA ASP A 111 -4.13 33.70 5.70
C ASP A 111 -3.09 32.70 5.19
N ARG A 112 -2.21 32.18 6.06
CA ARG A 112 -1.23 31.13 5.69
C ARG A 112 -1.92 29.82 5.34
N PHE A 113 -2.97 29.43 6.07
CA PHE A 113 -3.82 28.29 5.73
C PHE A 113 -4.42 28.43 4.33
N LYS A 114 -5.04 29.59 4.05
CA LYS A 114 -5.59 29.91 2.73
C LYS A 114 -4.52 29.83 1.65
N TYR A 115 -3.35 30.42 1.88
CA TYR A 115 -2.27 30.41 0.90
C TYR A 115 -1.82 28.99 0.56
N MET A 116 -1.63 28.13 1.58
CA MET A 116 -1.27 26.73 1.37
C MET A 116 -2.36 25.98 0.60
N LEU A 117 -3.63 26.20 0.93
CA LEU A 117 -4.76 25.60 0.23
C LEU A 117 -4.81 26.02 -1.24
N ASP A 118 -4.59 27.30 -1.54
CA ASP A 118 -4.58 27.83 -2.91
C ASP A 118 -3.34 27.40 -3.71
N SER A 119 -2.24 27.07 -3.03
CA SER A 119 -0.94 26.75 -3.64
C SER A 119 -0.59 25.27 -3.63
N ALA A 120 -1.47 24.41 -3.14
CA ALA A 120 -1.22 22.98 -3.02
C ALA A 120 -1.07 22.32 -4.40
N PRO A 121 -0.06 21.45 -4.62
CA PRO A 121 0.06 20.72 -5.87
C PRO A 121 -1.08 19.71 -6.04
N THR A 122 -1.41 19.38 -7.29
CA THR A 122 -2.37 18.31 -7.61
C THR A 122 -1.98 17.01 -6.89
N GLY A 123 -2.97 16.37 -6.24
CA GLY A 123 -2.76 15.14 -5.48
C GLY A 123 -2.20 15.34 -4.07
N PHE A 124 -2.15 16.57 -3.56
CA PHE A 124 -1.84 16.87 -2.16
C PHE A 124 -2.94 17.71 -1.54
N GLY A 125 -3.39 17.32 -0.35
CA GLY A 125 -4.50 17.96 0.37
C GLY A 125 -4.05 18.87 1.50
N ILE A 126 -4.92 19.81 1.85
CA ILE A 126 -4.79 20.65 3.05
C ILE A 126 -6.04 20.45 3.91
N ALA A 127 -5.86 20.05 5.17
CA ALA A 127 -6.90 19.96 6.18
C ALA A 127 -6.64 20.99 7.28
N ALA A 128 -7.71 21.49 7.92
CA ALA A 128 -7.56 22.31 9.11
C ALA A 128 -7.18 21.44 10.32
N HIS A 129 -6.12 21.85 11.01
CA HIS A 129 -5.85 21.51 12.40
C HIS A 129 -6.42 22.63 13.26
N PHE A 130 -7.69 22.48 13.63
CA PHE A 130 -8.49 23.47 14.35
C PHE A 130 -8.04 23.54 15.82
N GLU A 131 -7.38 24.64 16.17
CA GLU A 131 -6.79 24.84 17.49
C GLU A 131 -7.68 25.73 18.38
N VAL A 132 -8.37 25.12 19.36
CA VAL A 132 -9.15 25.88 20.35
C VAL A 132 -8.24 26.77 21.20
N SER A 133 -6.99 26.37 21.41
CA SER A 133 -5.96 27.13 22.13
C SER A 133 -5.68 28.51 21.53
N LEU A 134 -5.78 28.61 20.20
CA LEU A 134 -5.52 29.83 19.44
C LEU A 134 -6.76 30.72 19.26
N MET A 135 -7.92 30.31 19.77
CA MET A 135 -9.11 31.16 19.76
C MET A 135 -8.98 32.28 20.80
N ARG A 136 -9.63 33.41 20.55
CA ARG A 136 -9.77 34.47 21.56
C ARG A 136 -10.55 33.92 22.75
N ASP A 137 -10.19 34.29 23.97
CA ASP A 137 -10.81 33.73 25.18
C ASP A 137 -12.32 33.91 25.22
N GLN A 138 -12.83 35.06 24.78
CA GLN A 138 -14.26 35.34 24.65
C GLN A 138 -15.00 34.44 23.65
N ASP A 139 -14.28 33.78 22.72
CA ASP A 139 -14.84 32.88 21.71
C ASP A 139 -14.66 31.40 22.08
N LYS A 140 -13.98 31.07 23.20
CA LYS A 140 -13.81 29.70 23.72
C LYS A 140 -15.10 29.18 24.38
N ASN A 141 -16.19 29.20 23.62
CA ASN A 141 -17.52 28.73 23.99
C ASN A 141 -18.18 28.06 22.78
N VAL A 142 -19.31 27.37 22.99
CA VAL A 142 -20.04 26.66 21.93
C VAL A 142 -20.33 27.56 20.73
N GLY A 143 -20.86 28.77 20.94
CA GLY A 143 -21.22 29.68 19.85
C GLY A 143 -20.01 30.16 19.05
N GLY A 144 -18.90 30.48 19.73
CA GLY A 144 -17.66 30.88 19.07
C GLY A 144 -17.07 29.78 18.18
N VAL A 145 -17.06 28.53 18.66
CA VAL A 145 -16.58 27.37 17.89
C VAL A 145 -17.50 27.05 16.71
N VAL A 146 -18.83 27.11 16.90
CA VAL A 146 -19.80 26.94 15.81
C VAL A 146 -19.57 27.97 14.70
N ASN A 147 -19.41 29.24 15.06
CA ASN A 147 -19.14 30.31 14.09
C ASN A 147 -17.83 30.07 13.33
N ALA A 148 -16.78 29.67 14.04
CA ALA A 148 -15.47 29.39 13.46
C ALA A 148 -15.49 28.21 12.49
N LEU A 149 -16.19 27.11 12.84
CA LEU A 149 -16.31 25.94 11.97
C LEU A 149 -17.19 26.19 10.75
N ASN A 150 -18.26 26.97 10.90
CA ASN A 150 -19.07 27.40 9.77
C ASN A 150 -18.27 28.29 8.80
N ALA A 151 -17.43 29.18 9.32
CA ALA A 151 -16.51 29.96 8.48
C ALA A 151 -15.52 29.06 7.74
N LEU A 152 -14.93 28.06 8.42
CA LEU A 152 -14.05 27.07 7.79
C LEU A 152 -14.76 26.31 6.66
N LYS A 153 -15.97 25.80 6.93
CA LYS A 153 -16.80 25.06 5.97
C LYS A 153 -17.09 25.90 4.73
N ASN A 154 -17.61 27.11 4.93
CA ASN A 154 -18.07 27.97 3.84
C ASN A 154 -16.93 28.53 2.98
N ASN A 155 -15.79 28.86 3.59
CA ASN A 155 -14.71 29.56 2.90
C ASN A 155 -13.72 28.63 2.21
N TYR A 156 -13.52 27.41 2.72
CA TYR A 156 -12.36 26.59 2.32
C TYR A 156 -12.71 25.18 1.87
N MET A 157 -13.78 24.56 2.40
CA MET A 157 -14.02 23.14 2.12
C MET A 157 -14.46 22.86 0.69
N ASN A 158 -14.94 23.86 -0.05
CA ASN A 158 -15.25 23.70 -1.48
C ASN A 158 -14.00 23.66 -2.38
N SER A 159 -12.81 23.96 -1.85
CA SER A 159 -11.56 23.86 -2.63
C SER A 159 -11.31 22.41 -3.08
N PRO A 160 -10.85 22.19 -4.33
CA PRO A 160 -10.39 20.88 -4.79
C PRO A 160 -9.15 20.39 -4.03
N HIS A 161 -8.40 21.29 -3.39
CA HIS A 161 -7.24 20.97 -2.57
C HIS A 161 -7.56 20.78 -1.10
N TYR A 162 -8.82 20.97 -0.66
CA TYR A 162 -9.20 20.63 0.70
C TYR A 162 -9.18 19.11 0.85
N PHE A 163 -8.42 18.61 1.83
CA PHE A 163 -8.20 17.18 2.00
C PHE A 163 -9.51 16.45 2.31
N ARG A 164 -9.75 15.38 1.56
CA ARG A 164 -10.92 14.52 1.70
C ARG A 164 -10.48 13.08 1.83
N TYR A 165 -11.10 12.36 2.75
CA TYR A 165 -11.00 10.91 2.84
C TYR A 165 -12.37 10.31 2.57
N GLN A 166 -12.45 9.36 1.63
CA GLN A 166 -13.72 8.78 1.16
C GLN A 166 -14.75 9.85 0.71
N GLY A 167 -14.27 10.91 0.07
CA GLY A 167 -15.10 12.03 -0.41
C GLY A 167 -15.51 13.05 0.66
N ARG A 168 -15.25 12.80 1.95
CA ARG A 168 -15.64 13.67 3.07
C ARG A 168 -14.49 14.59 3.49
N PRO A 169 -14.72 15.91 3.67
CA PRO A 169 -13.69 16.82 4.19
C PRO A 169 -13.21 16.40 5.58
N VAL A 170 -11.90 16.47 5.83
CA VAL A 170 -11.32 16.11 7.14
C VAL A 170 -10.99 17.36 7.95
N VAL A 171 -11.29 17.33 9.25
CA VAL A 171 -10.89 18.36 10.23
C VAL A 171 -10.26 17.67 11.43
N TYR A 172 -9.07 18.14 11.82
CA TYR A 172 -8.37 17.70 13.02
C TYR A 172 -8.58 18.72 14.14
N PHE A 173 -8.87 18.28 15.37
CA PHE A 173 -9.18 19.14 16.50
C PHE A 173 -8.15 18.99 17.60
N TRP A 174 -7.63 20.13 18.06
CA TRP A 174 -6.69 20.21 19.17
C TRP A 174 -7.30 20.94 20.38
N TRP A 175 -6.99 20.42 21.56
CA TRP A 175 -7.39 20.96 22.86
C TRP A 175 -8.91 21.10 23.04
N PRO A 176 -9.70 20.02 22.88
CA PRO A 176 -11.16 20.07 23.00
C PRO A 176 -11.65 20.55 24.38
N GLN A 177 -10.83 20.40 25.42
CA GLN A 177 -11.09 20.90 26.78
C GLN A 177 -10.95 22.42 26.94
N GLY A 178 -10.51 23.14 25.89
CA GLY A 178 -10.43 24.60 25.90
C GLY A 178 -11.79 25.29 26.01
N ILE A 179 -12.90 24.55 25.83
CA ILE A 179 -14.27 25.01 26.08
C ILE A 179 -14.65 24.60 27.52
N PRO A 180 -14.85 25.54 28.46
CA PRO A 180 -15.18 25.22 29.84
C PRO A 180 -16.50 24.44 30.00
N GLY A 181 -16.58 23.60 31.02
CA GLY A 181 -17.81 22.87 31.40
C GLY A 181 -17.86 21.42 30.89
N ASP A 182 -19.05 20.95 30.52
CA ASP A 182 -19.27 19.61 29.97
C ASP A 182 -18.66 19.49 28.57
N ILE A 183 -17.42 19.02 28.49
CA ILE A 183 -16.66 18.89 27.24
C ILE A 183 -17.46 18.06 26.22
N LYS A 184 -17.95 16.89 26.62
CA LYS A 184 -18.65 15.97 25.71
C LYS A 184 -19.97 16.57 25.25
N GLY A 185 -20.79 17.11 26.16
CA GLY A 185 -22.05 17.77 25.82
C GLY A 185 -21.86 19.01 24.94
N ASN A 186 -20.83 19.81 25.20
CA ASN A 186 -20.48 20.97 24.39
C ASN A 186 -20.15 20.55 22.95
N TRP A 187 -19.29 19.54 22.77
CA TRP A 187 -18.92 19.06 21.44
C TRP A 187 -20.07 18.35 20.71
N ALA A 188 -20.95 17.66 21.43
CA ALA A 188 -22.18 17.12 20.85
C ALA A 188 -23.10 18.25 20.32
N ASN A 189 -23.25 19.33 21.09
CA ASN A 189 -24.01 20.50 20.68
C ASN A 189 -23.39 21.18 19.43
N ILE A 190 -22.07 21.34 19.43
CA ILE A 190 -21.33 21.91 18.29
C ILE A 190 -21.52 21.01 17.04
N ARG A 191 -21.38 19.69 17.17
CA ARG A 191 -21.57 18.75 16.04
C ARG A 191 -22.99 18.84 15.48
N ASN A 192 -24.00 18.88 16.34
CA ASN A 192 -25.40 18.99 15.92
C ASN A 192 -25.71 20.29 15.16
N GLN A 193 -25.04 21.39 15.49
CA GLN A 193 -25.25 22.68 14.82
C GLN A 193 -24.47 22.80 13.50
N VAL A 194 -23.29 22.19 13.39
CA VAL A 194 -22.37 22.38 12.26
C VAL A 194 -22.46 21.24 11.23
N ASP A 195 -22.57 20.00 11.70
CA ASP A 195 -22.50 18.79 10.87
C ASP A 195 -23.31 17.62 11.46
N PRO A 196 -24.64 17.76 11.61
CA PRO A 196 -25.49 16.73 12.22
C PRO A 196 -25.53 15.43 11.41
N ASN A 197 -25.26 15.50 10.10
CA ASN A 197 -25.31 14.36 9.18
C ASN A 197 -23.96 13.66 9.00
N HIS A 198 -22.91 14.12 9.70
CA HIS A 198 -21.55 13.65 9.54
C HIS A 198 -20.99 13.72 8.10
N GLU A 199 -21.26 14.82 7.40
CA GLU A 199 -20.69 15.09 6.08
C GLU A 199 -19.18 15.31 6.13
N MET A 200 -18.64 15.74 7.28
CA MET A 200 -17.21 15.86 7.53
C MET A 200 -16.69 14.71 8.39
N ILE A 201 -15.40 14.42 8.28
CA ILE A 201 -14.67 13.54 9.20
C ILE A 201 -14.02 14.42 10.25
N TRP A 202 -14.48 14.33 11.51
CA TRP A 202 -13.83 15.02 12.62
C TRP A 202 -12.92 14.04 13.37
N SER A 203 -11.65 14.43 13.49
CA SER A 203 -10.62 13.69 14.21
C SER A 203 -10.15 14.53 15.40
N VAL A 204 -10.32 14.05 16.63
CA VAL A 204 -9.97 14.82 17.84
C VAL A 204 -8.79 14.22 18.58
N ASP A 205 -7.88 15.07 19.06
CA ASP A 205 -6.81 14.65 19.96
C ASP A 205 -7.38 14.33 21.35
N THR A 206 -7.36 13.05 21.71
CA THR A 206 -7.75 12.58 23.05
C THR A 206 -7.47 11.08 23.20
N THR A 207 -7.26 10.63 24.44
CA THR A 207 -7.29 9.20 24.79
C THR A 207 -8.67 8.73 25.22
N ASP A 208 -9.63 9.65 25.43
CA ASP A 208 -11.02 9.32 25.78
C ASP A 208 -11.78 8.81 24.56
N GLN A 209 -11.92 7.49 24.47
CA GLN A 209 -12.62 6.81 23.38
C GLN A 209 -14.14 7.08 23.38
N SER A 210 -14.72 7.58 24.48
CA SER A 210 -16.14 7.94 24.52
C SER A 210 -16.47 9.12 23.59
N MET A 211 -15.45 9.85 23.12
CA MET A 211 -15.58 10.91 22.13
C MET A 211 -15.96 10.37 20.74
N LEU A 212 -15.88 9.06 20.48
CA LEU A 212 -16.39 8.41 19.27
C LEU A 212 -17.92 8.55 19.10
N ASP A 213 -18.66 8.90 20.15
CA ASP A 213 -20.09 9.20 20.02
C ASP A 213 -20.34 10.48 19.20
N ILE A 214 -19.36 11.39 19.16
CA ILE A 214 -19.46 12.72 18.54
C ILE A 214 -18.53 12.84 17.34
N PHE A 215 -17.30 12.35 17.48
CA PHE A 215 -16.24 12.45 16.50
C PHE A 215 -16.16 11.18 15.65
N ASP A 216 -15.73 11.32 14.40
CA ASP A 216 -15.60 10.21 13.47
C ASP A 216 -14.37 9.34 13.78
N THR A 217 -13.39 9.92 14.47
CA THR A 217 -12.23 9.20 15.01
C THR A 217 -11.57 10.02 16.12
N VAL A 218 -10.72 9.36 16.91
CA VAL A 218 -9.77 10.01 17.80
C VAL A 218 -8.35 9.77 17.25
N HIS A 219 -7.45 10.71 17.49
CA HIS A 219 -6.02 10.56 17.18
C HIS A 219 -5.18 10.90 18.41
N TYR A 220 -3.91 10.51 18.39
CA TYR A 220 -2.99 10.76 19.49
C TYR A 220 -1.90 11.73 19.02
N PHE A 221 -2.01 13.00 19.40
CA PHE A 221 -1.14 14.04 18.87
C PHE A 221 0.24 14.06 19.54
N SER A 222 0.28 14.18 20.89
CA SER A 222 1.53 14.36 21.64
C SER A 222 2.30 13.04 21.79
N GLY A 223 3.18 12.75 20.83
CA GLY A 223 3.94 11.51 20.72
C GLY A 223 4.49 10.95 22.03
N ALA A 224 5.05 11.79 22.89
CA ALA A 224 5.70 11.36 24.14
C ALA A 224 4.80 10.67 25.18
N LYS A 225 3.47 10.86 25.14
CA LYS A 225 2.54 10.45 26.23
C LYS A 225 1.93 9.04 26.08
N TRP A 226 1.92 8.50 24.87
CA TRP A 226 1.35 7.16 24.54
C TRP A 226 2.37 6.25 23.83
N ALA A 227 3.60 6.76 23.71
CA ALA A 227 4.73 6.29 22.92
C ALA A 227 5.34 4.93 23.29
N ASP A 228 5.13 4.44 24.52
CA ASP A 228 5.89 3.30 25.05
C ASP A 228 5.46 1.97 24.41
N ASN A 229 4.22 1.90 23.93
CA ASN A 229 3.70 0.72 23.24
C ASN A 229 2.80 1.13 22.06
N PRO A 230 3.38 1.60 20.92
CA PRO A 230 2.61 2.03 19.77
C PRO A 230 1.63 0.94 19.27
N GLN A 231 2.08 -0.32 19.24
CA GLN A 231 1.25 -1.47 18.83
C GLN A 231 0.01 -1.62 19.72
N GLY A 232 0.18 -1.62 21.03
CA GLY A 232 -0.92 -1.74 21.98
C GLY A 232 -1.89 -0.56 21.89
N SER A 233 -1.37 0.67 21.80
CA SER A 233 -2.16 1.90 21.70
C SER A 233 -3.01 1.92 20.42
N PHE A 234 -2.42 1.62 19.27
CA PHE A 234 -3.16 1.62 17.99
C PHE A 234 -4.15 0.45 17.91
N GLN A 235 -3.78 -0.73 18.41
CA GLN A 235 -4.69 -1.88 18.46
C GLN A 235 -5.87 -1.61 19.39
N GLY A 236 -5.63 -0.99 20.55
CA GLY A 236 -6.67 -0.59 21.50
C GLY A 236 -7.69 0.35 20.86
N LEU A 237 -7.22 1.38 20.14
CA LEU A 237 -8.09 2.27 19.39
C LEU A 237 -8.84 1.54 18.26
N LYS A 238 -8.16 0.69 17.49
CA LYS A 238 -8.81 -0.10 16.43
C LYS A 238 -9.93 -0.98 16.99
N ASN A 239 -9.69 -1.62 18.13
CA ASN A 239 -10.69 -2.43 18.82
C ASN A 239 -11.87 -1.59 19.27
N ALA A 240 -11.63 -0.44 19.90
CA ALA A 240 -12.69 0.47 20.34
C ALA A 240 -13.57 0.95 19.17
N VAL A 241 -12.95 1.33 18.05
CA VAL A 241 -13.67 1.72 16.83
C VAL A 241 -14.49 0.55 16.26
N ASN A 242 -13.93 -0.66 16.23
CA ASN A 242 -14.64 -1.84 15.76
C ASN A 242 -15.84 -2.17 16.67
N SER A 243 -15.65 -2.13 17.99
CA SER A 243 -16.71 -2.35 18.97
C SER A 243 -17.81 -1.29 18.89
N TRP A 244 -17.44 -0.02 18.71
CA TRP A 244 -18.39 1.07 18.51
C TRP A 244 -19.22 0.84 17.24
N ASN A 245 -18.56 0.59 16.11
CA ASN A 245 -19.23 0.33 14.83
C ASN A 245 -20.12 -0.92 14.84
N ALA A 246 -19.81 -1.92 15.67
CA ALA A 246 -20.63 -3.12 15.82
C ALA A 246 -21.87 -2.90 16.71
N SER A 247 -21.82 -1.92 17.61
CA SER A 247 -22.87 -1.67 18.62
C SER A 247 -23.74 -0.45 18.31
N HIS A 248 -23.32 0.44 17.40
CA HIS A 248 -24.01 1.68 17.06
C HIS A 248 -24.49 1.67 15.61
N GLY A 249 -25.66 2.27 15.38
CA GLY A 249 -26.12 2.63 14.03
C GLY A 249 -25.53 3.98 13.59
N GLY A 250 -25.51 4.23 12.27
CA GLY A 250 -25.08 5.51 11.70
C GLY A 250 -23.74 5.46 10.96
N PRO A 251 -23.10 6.63 10.73
CA PRO A 251 -21.85 6.74 9.99
C PRO A 251 -20.71 5.96 10.67
N ARG A 252 -19.99 5.17 9.88
CA ARG A 252 -18.83 4.39 10.37
C ARG A 252 -17.75 5.29 10.96
N ARG A 253 -17.24 4.92 12.13
CA ARG A 253 -16.03 5.48 12.76
C ARG A 253 -14.77 4.89 12.17
N LEU A 254 -13.73 5.70 12.13
CA LEU A 254 -12.44 5.41 11.51
C LEU A 254 -11.40 5.14 12.59
N ALA A 255 -10.51 4.19 12.34
CA ALA A 255 -9.35 3.98 13.19
C ALA A 255 -8.18 4.84 12.70
N THR A 256 -7.48 5.48 13.62
CA THR A 256 -6.27 6.26 13.33
C THR A 256 -5.07 5.61 14.01
N ALA A 257 -3.89 5.67 13.40
CA ALA A 257 -2.62 5.48 14.10
C ALA A 257 -1.79 6.75 13.98
N SER A 258 -1.25 7.22 15.10
CA SER A 258 -0.43 8.42 15.11
C SER A 258 1.03 8.01 15.25
N VAL A 259 1.91 8.47 14.36
CA VAL A 259 3.33 8.11 14.34
C VAL A 259 4.18 9.35 14.59
N THR A 260 5.31 9.19 15.27
CA THR A 260 6.18 10.31 15.66
C THR A 260 7.65 9.89 15.67
N PRO A 261 8.58 10.72 15.18
CA PRO A 261 9.98 10.33 15.08
C PRO A 261 10.71 10.32 16.42
N GLY A 262 10.14 10.97 17.43
CA GLY A 262 10.68 11.22 18.76
C GLY A 262 10.17 12.57 19.27
N TYR A 263 10.64 12.99 20.43
CA TYR A 263 10.13 14.19 21.10
C TYR A 263 11.18 14.77 22.06
N ASP A 264 11.36 16.08 22.07
CA ASP A 264 12.16 16.77 23.08
C ASP A 264 11.74 18.24 23.18
N ASP A 265 11.04 18.57 24.27
CA ASP A 265 10.64 19.94 24.60
C ASP A 265 11.35 20.46 25.86
N ARG A 266 12.40 19.80 26.35
CA ARG A 266 13.09 20.15 27.62
C ARG A 266 13.73 21.54 27.61
N LYS A 267 13.96 22.11 26.43
CA LYS A 267 14.41 23.50 26.26
C LYS A 267 13.26 24.51 26.21
N PHE A 268 12.03 24.04 26.01
CA PHE A 268 10.84 24.86 25.89
C PHE A 268 9.96 24.81 27.15
N ARG A 269 9.87 23.66 27.84
CA ARG A 269 9.04 23.43 29.02
C ARG A 269 9.84 22.94 30.23
N SER A 270 9.31 23.20 31.43
CA SER A 270 9.87 22.74 32.71
C SER A 270 8.74 22.28 33.66
N PRO A 271 8.61 20.97 33.97
CA PRO A 271 9.39 19.88 33.39
C PRO A 271 9.04 19.68 31.90
N GLY A 272 10.04 19.32 31.11
CA GLY A 272 9.84 18.86 29.72
C GLY A 272 9.84 17.33 29.63
N GLU A 273 9.35 16.82 28.51
CA GLU A 273 9.31 15.42 28.12
C GLU A 273 10.39 15.11 27.07
N PHE A 274 10.86 13.86 27.08
CA PHE A 274 11.90 13.40 26.16
C PHE A 274 11.63 11.98 25.69
N ARG A 275 11.76 11.79 24.38
CA ARG A 275 11.74 10.52 23.68
C ARG A 275 12.84 10.54 22.62
N ASP A 276 13.87 9.74 22.84
CA ASP A 276 14.95 9.58 21.88
C ASP A 276 14.41 9.07 20.54
N ARG A 277 14.89 9.66 19.45
CA ARG A 277 14.60 9.20 18.09
C ARG A 277 15.28 7.86 17.78
N ALA A 278 16.29 7.48 18.56
CA ALA A 278 17.02 6.21 18.47
C ALA A 278 17.54 5.93 17.05
N GLY A 279 18.14 6.94 16.41
CA GLY A 279 18.63 6.85 15.04
C GLY A 279 17.53 6.57 13.99
N GLY A 280 16.26 6.86 14.31
CA GLY A 280 15.10 6.56 13.47
C GLY A 280 14.39 5.25 13.82
N ASN A 281 14.95 4.41 14.69
CA ASN A 281 14.32 3.15 15.08
C ASN A 281 12.99 3.37 15.80
N TYR A 282 12.90 4.39 16.66
CA TYR A 282 11.64 4.73 17.33
C TYR A 282 10.53 5.05 16.31
N TYR A 283 10.86 5.83 15.27
CA TYR A 283 9.92 6.15 14.20
C TYR A 283 9.52 4.91 13.41
N ARG A 284 10.49 4.07 13.02
CA ARG A 284 10.23 2.82 12.28
C ARG A 284 9.31 1.89 13.07
N THR A 285 9.53 1.74 14.38
CA THR A 285 8.67 0.95 15.27
C THR A 285 7.24 1.48 15.32
N SER A 286 7.05 2.80 15.43
CA SER A 286 5.70 3.39 15.41
C SER A 286 5.00 3.16 14.05
N TRP A 287 5.72 3.30 12.94
CA TRP A 287 5.19 2.99 11.62
C TRP A 287 4.86 1.51 11.43
N ASP A 288 5.71 0.63 11.94
CA ASP A 288 5.49 -0.81 11.86
C ASP A 288 4.24 -1.23 12.63
N ALA A 289 4.02 -0.65 13.81
CA ALA A 289 2.77 -0.81 14.53
C ALA A 289 1.55 -0.31 13.73
N ALA A 290 1.65 0.86 13.09
CA ALA A 290 0.57 1.38 12.23
C ALA A 290 0.28 0.44 11.04
N ILE A 291 1.32 -0.04 10.35
CA ILE A 291 1.19 -0.99 9.23
C ILE A 291 0.50 -2.27 9.70
N ASN A 292 0.90 -2.82 10.85
CA ASN A 292 0.32 -4.05 11.40
C ASN A 292 -1.16 -3.88 11.75
N VAL A 293 -1.54 -2.75 12.36
CA VAL A 293 -2.93 -2.47 12.79
C VAL A 293 -3.83 -2.13 11.61
N GLN A 294 -3.25 -1.67 10.49
CA GLN A 294 -3.97 -1.20 9.31
C GLN A 294 -5.09 -0.21 9.70
N PRO A 295 -4.78 0.97 10.25
CA PRO A 295 -5.77 2.01 10.49
C PRO A 295 -6.35 2.54 9.18
N ASP A 296 -7.45 3.27 9.26
CA ASP A 296 -8.02 3.98 8.10
C ASP A 296 -7.21 5.24 7.78
N LEU A 297 -6.67 5.91 8.82
CA LEU A 297 -5.82 7.09 8.70
C LEU A 297 -4.53 6.92 9.49
N VAL A 298 -3.43 7.46 8.99
CA VAL A 298 -2.20 7.68 9.76
C VAL A 298 -1.99 9.18 9.93
N THR A 299 -1.72 9.63 11.16
CA THR A 299 -1.27 11.00 11.41
C THR A 299 0.21 11.01 11.78
N ILE A 300 0.97 11.97 11.28
CA ILE A 300 2.38 12.17 11.62
C ILE A 300 2.49 13.40 12.51
N SER A 301 2.98 13.20 13.73
CA SER A 301 3.34 14.26 14.67
C SER A 301 4.86 14.41 14.69
N THR A 302 5.47 15.30 13.90
CA THR A 302 4.86 16.36 13.05
C THR A 302 5.70 16.59 11.79
N TRP A 303 5.22 17.38 10.82
CA TRP A 303 6.06 17.88 9.74
C TRP A 303 7.20 18.74 10.29
N ASN A 304 6.87 19.81 11.03
CA ASN A 304 7.84 20.86 11.41
C ASN A 304 7.59 21.48 12.80
N GLU A 305 7.19 20.71 13.81
CA GLU A 305 7.16 21.24 15.18
C GLU A 305 8.53 21.16 15.85
N TRP A 306 9.30 22.26 15.76
CA TRP A 306 10.69 22.34 16.17
C TRP A 306 10.88 22.65 17.66
N TYR A 307 9.91 23.28 18.33
CA TYR A 307 9.98 23.48 19.79
C TYR A 307 9.91 22.16 20.56
N GLU A 308 9.19 21.19 20.01
CA GLU A 308 9.03 19.86 20.59
C GLU A 308 9.94 18.81 19.95
N THR A 309 10.78 19.21 18.99
CA THR A 309 11.68 18.32 18.26
C THR A 309 10.97 17.08 17.70
N SER A 310 9.71 17.22 17.25
CA SER A 310 8.92 16.13 16.65
C SER A 310 8.90 16.17 15.13
N ALA A 311 9.56 17.16 14.52
CA ALA A 311 9.63 17.38 13.08
C ALA A 311 10.25 16.20 12.29
N ILE A 312 9.63 15.81 11.18
CA ILE A 312 10.21 14.93 10.15
C ILE A 312 10.84 15.70 8.98
N GLU A 313 10.61 17.02 8.91
CA GLU A 313 11.24 17.92 7.94
C GLU A 313 12.78 17.79 7.98
N PRO A 314 13.49 17.96 6.84
CA PRO A 314 14.93 17.86 6.83
C PRO A 314 15.62 18.79 7.83
N GLY A 315 16.31 18.19 8.80
CA GLY A 315 16.96 18.87 9.92
C GLY A 315 18.48 18.84 9.82
N ARG A 316 19.15 19.71 10.58
CA ARG A 316 20.63 19.75 10.60
C ARG A 316 21.25 18.44 11.06
N ASP A 317 20.61 17.76 12.00
CA ASP A 317 21.18 16.57 12.63
C ASP A 317 20.83 15.27 11.90
N TRP A 318 19.81 15.29 11.03
CA TRP A 318 19.28 14.08 10.39
C TRP A 318 19.11 14.16 8.88
N GLY A 319 19.33 15.32 8.25
CA GLY A 319 19.14 15.48 6.81
C GLY A 319 17.77 14.95 6.36
N ASN A 320 17.73 14.07 5.37
CA ASN A 320 16.48 13.49 4.86
C ASN A 320 16.00 12.21 5.56
N LEU A 321 16.71 11.72 6.59
CA LEU A 321 16.46 10.40 7.19
C LEU A 321 14.98 10.12 7.47
N TYR A 322 14.27 11.07 8.08
CA TYR A 322 12.86 10.87 8.43
C TYR A 322 11.92 10.93 7.24
N LEU A 323 12.22 11.71 6.20
CA LEU A 323 11.46 11.67 4.94
C LEU A 323 11.68 10.34 4.21
N ASP A 324 12.91 9.80 4.21
CA ASP A 324 13.21 8.50 3.62
C ASP A 324 12.48 7.37 4.37
N ILE A 325 12.48 7.40 5.71
CA ILE A 325 11.68 6.48 6.53
C ILE A 325 10.18 6.62 6.20
N THR A 326 9.65 7.85 6.15
CA THR A 326 8.25 8.07 5.81
C THR A 326 7.93 7.51 4.43
N LYS A 327 8.78 7.73 3.43
CA LYS A 327 8.59 7.20 2.07
C LYS A 327 8.53 5.66 2.07
N ASP A 328 9.48 5.00 2.72
CA ASP A 328 9.51 3.54 2.79
C ASP A 328 8.24 3.01 3.48
N LYS A 329 7.86 3.61 4.61
CA LYS A 329 6.74 3.13 5.43
C LYS A 329 5.39 3.46 4.82
N THR A 330 5.23 4.60 4.15
CA THR A 330 3.99 4.93 3.44
C THR A 330 3.80 4.03 2.21
N ASN A 331 4.86 3.68 1.49
CA ASN A 331 4.79 2.70 0.40
C ASN A 331 4.30 1.35 0.92
N VAL A 332 4.86 0.87 2.04
CA VAL A 332 4.40 -0.38 2.67
C VAL A 332 2.99 -0.23 3.21
N PHE A 333 2.65 0.85 3.91
CA PHE A 333 1.32 1.06 4.48
C PHE A 333 0.25 1.13 3.40
N LYS A 334 0.47 1.89 2.33
CA LYS A 334 -0.49 2.01 1.23
C LYS A 334 -0.61 0.69 0.47
N GLY A 335 0.50 0.00 0.20
CA GLY A 335 0.51 -1.34 -0.38
C GLY A 335 -0.21 -2.38 0.49
N ALA A 336 0.07 -2.42 1.79
CA ALA A 336 -0.57 -3.30 2.76
C ALA A 336 -2.05 -2.96 3.01
N SER A 337 -2.42 -1.68 2.99
CA SER A 337 -3.81 -1.24 3.11
C SER A 337 -4.66 -1.67 1.91
N GLY A 338 -4.01 -1.85 0.75
CA GLY A 338 -4.61 -2.42 -0.46
C GLY A 338 -4.78 -3.95 -0.40
N LEU A 339 -4.10 -4.66 0.51
CA LEU A 339 -4.23 -6.11 0.63
C LEU A 339 -5.55 -6.56 1.25
N GLY A 340 -6.30 -5.67 1.93
CA GLY A 340 -7.68 -5.87 2.39
C GLY A 340 -7.91 -6.95 3.46
N ASP A 341 -7.07 -7.99 3.53
CA ASP A 341 -7.19 -9.19 4.38
C ASP A 341 -5.91 -9.40 5.20
N ALA A 342 -6.07 -9.53 6.53
CA ALA A 342 -4.97 -9.67 7.47
C ALA A 342 -4.15 -10.96 7.26
N SER A 343 -4.76 -12.03 6.74
CA SER A 343 -4.10 -13.32 6.51
C SER A 343 -3.20 -13.27 5.28
N ILE A 344 -3.65 -12.55 4.23
CA ILE A 344 -2.85 -12.25 3.05
C ILE A 344 -1.67 -11.37 3.44
N LEU A 345 -1.90 -10.34 4.26
CA LEU A 345 -0.82 -9.51 4.79
C LEU A 345 0.16 -10.30 5.64
N LYS A 346 -0.30 -11.20 6.52
CA LYS A 346 0.59 -12.06 7.33
C LYS A 346 1.48 -12.92 6.42
N THR A 347 0.91 -13.52 5.39
CA THR A 347 1.64 -14.31 4.39
C THR A 347 2.68 -13.48 3.65
N TRP A 348 2.30 -12.29 3.17
CA TRP A 348 3.20 -11.38 2.47
C TRP A 348 4.31 -10.86 3.39
N SER A 349 3.93 -10.32 4.54
CA SER A 349 4.85 -9.65 5.47
C SER A 349 5.93 -10.59 5.98
N ARG A 350 5.60 -11.86 6.22
CA ARG A 350 6.57 -12.87 6.67
C ARG A 350 7.86 -12.88 5.87
N THR A 351 7.77 -12.84 4.55
CA THR A 351 8.93 -12.98 3.66
C THR A 351 9.26 -11.70 2.91
N ASP A 352 8.30 -10.83 2.63
CA ASP A 352 8.56 -9.67 1.77
C ASP A 352 8.71 -8.37 2.57
N LEU A 353 8.24 -8.30 3.82
CA LEU A 353 8.52 -7.16 4.68
C LEU A 353 10.02 -7.00 5.02
N PRO A 354 10.80 -8.08 5.27
CA PRO A 354 12.26 -7.96 5.42
C PRO A 354 12.94 -7.37 4.18
N VAL A 355 12.49 -7.73 2.97
CA VAL A 355 13.00 -7.18 1.71
C VAL A 355 12.60 -5.71 1.58
N ALA A 356 11.33 -5.39 1.82
CA ALA A 356 10.80 -4.03 1.80
C ALA A 356 11.49 -3.09 2.80
N ARG A 357 11.91 -3.62 3.96
CA ARG A 357 12.65 -2.90 5.00
C ARG A 357 14.17 -2.89 4.77
N GLN A 358 14.67 -3.44 3.66
CA GLN A 358 16.10 -3.57 3.36
C GLN A 358 16.87 -4.31 4.48
N ALA A 359 16.19 -5.20 5.21
CA ALA A 359 16.81 -6.04 6.24
C ALA A 359 17.50 -7.29 5.64
N THR A 360 17.40 -7.47 4.32
CA THR A 360 18.01 -8.57 3.57
C THR A 360 18.14 -8.19 2.10
N ASP A 361 19.21 -8.67 1.45
CA ASP A 361 19.49 -8.38 0.03
C ASP A 361 18.89 -9.42 -0.93
N ARG A 362 18.07 -10.36 -0.43
CA ARG A 362 17.40 -11.37 -1.27
C ARG A 362 16.23 -10.77 -2.06
N SER A 363 15.92 -11.39 -3.20
CA SER A 363 14.75 -11.06 -4.00
C SER A 363 13.41 -11.38 -3.31
N TRP A 364 12.33 -10.79 -3.82
CA TRP A 364 10.94 -10.92 -3.37
C TRP A 364 10.40 -12.36 -3.50
N MET A 365 9.65 -12.83 -2.51
CA MET A 365 8.92 -14.11 -2.52
C MET A 365 7.61 -14.01 -3.30
N TRP A 366 6.85 -12.93 -3.08
CA TRP A 366 5.54 -12.71 -3.67
C TRP A 366 5.59 -11.52 -4.64
N GLY A 367 6.21 -10.42 -4.21
CA GLY A 367 6.35 -9.19 -4.98
C GLY A 367 6.37 -7.94 -4.08
N PRO A 368 6.73 -6.77 -4.63
CA PRO A 368 6.80 -5.52 -3.87
C PRO A 368 5.45 -5.05 -3.32
N GLY A 369 4.34 -5.56 -3.85
CA GLY A 369 3.00 -5.27 -3.39
C GLY A 369 1.94 -6.02 -4.20
N LEU A 370 0.68 -5.63 -3.98
CA LEU A 370 -0.47 -6.16 -4.71
C LEU A 370 -0.58 -5.53 -6.09
N ASN A 371 -0.65 -6.37 -7.13
CA ASN A 371 -0.87 -5.93 -8.50
C ASN A 371 -2.36 -5.74 -8.78
N ASP A 372 -3.22 -6.59 -8.21
CA ASP A 372 -4.66 -6.57 -8.44
C ASP A 372 -5.42 -7.33 -7.34
N GLN A 373 -6.63 -6.86 -7.03
CA GLN A 373 -7.58 -7.55 -6.16
C GLN A 373 -8.92 -7.60 -6.85
N ARG A 374 -9.49 -8.81 -7.00
CA ARG A 374 -10.79 -8.97 -7.67
C ARG A 374 -11.56 -10.18 -7.21
N ARG A 375 -12.83 -10.22 -7.58
CA ARG A 375 -13.68 -11.42 -7.47
C ARG A 375 -13.66 -12.18 -8.79
N GLU A 376 -13.49 -13.48 -8.70
CA GLU A 376 -13.52 -14.41 -9.82
C GLU A 376 -14.64 -15.43 -9.63
N PRO A 377 -15.32 -15.88 -10.70
CA PRO A 377 -16.23 -17.01 -10.61
C PRO A 377 -15.53 -18.25 -10.06
N TYR A 378 -16.12 -18.82 -9.00
CA TYR A 378 -15.66 -20.07 -8.42
C TYR A 378 -16.86 -20.81 -7.82
N ALA A 379 -17.27 -21.90 -8.46
CA ALA A 379 -18.55 -22.57 -8.20
C ALA A 379 -18.74 -22.96 -6.73
N ASP A 380 -17.68 -23.48 -6.09
CA ASP A 380 -17.73 -24.00 -4.72
C ASP A 380 -17.47 -22.91 -3.65
N SER A 381 -17.23 -21.66 -4.04
CA SER A 381 -17.08 -20.56 -3.09
C SER A 381 -18.44 -19.96 -2.70
N PRO A 382 -18.62 -19.47 -1.47
CA PRO A 382 -19.85 -18.80 -1.05
C PRO A 382 -20.27 -17.70 -2.04
N GLY A 383 -21.50 -17.79 -2.56
CA GLY A 383 -22.00 -16.87 -3.59
C GLY A 383 -21.40 -17.08 -4.98
N GLY A 384 -20.78 -18.23 -5.25
CA GLY A 384 -20.25 -18.63 -6.57
C GLY A 384 -19.03 -17.81 -7.03
N GLN A 385 -18.36 -17.14 -6.10
CA GLN A 385 -17.30 -16.18 -6.39
C GLN A 385 -16.22 -16.23 -5.32
N ARG A 386 -14.98 -15.97 -5.70
CA ARG A 386 -13.81 -15.99 -4.81
C ARG A 386 -13.01 -14.70 -4.96
N THR A 387 -12.67 -14.07 -3.85
CA THR A 387 -11.73 -12.94 -3.84
C THR A 387 -10.31 -13.46 -3.96
N VAL A 388 -9.54 -12.84 -4.85
CA VAL A 388 -8.17 -13.25 -5.20
C VAL A 388 -7.24 -12.04 -5.20
N TYR A 389 -5.99 -12.30 -4.90
CA TYR A 389 -4.95 -11.30 -4.71
C TYR A 389 -3.76 -11.62 -5.61
N TYR A 390 -3.53 -10.79 -6.62
CA TYR A 390 -2.44 -10.97 -7.58
C TYR A 390 -1.19 -10.24 -7.12
N PHE A 391 -0.07 -10.95 -7.17
CA PHE A 391 1.29 -10.44 -6.95
C PHE A 391 2.14 -10.77 -8.18
N ASP A 392 3.36 -10.25 -8.25
CA ASP A 392 4.27 -10.55 -9.36
C ASP A 392 4.51 -12.05 -9.52
N LYS A 393 4.82 -12.71 -8.39
CA LYS A 393 5.19 -14.13 -8.36
C LYS A 393 4.00 -15.05 -8.05
N SER A 394 2.81 -14.51 -7.80
CA SER A 394 1.68 -15.35 -7.34
C SER A 394 0.28 -14.80 -7.58
N ARG A 395 -0.71 -15.65 -7.31
CA ARG A 395 -2.11 -15.33 -7.06
C ARG A 395 -2.51 -16.10 -5.80
N MET A 396 -2.96 -15.37 -4.78
CA MET A 396 -3.40 -15.91 -3.50
C MET A 396 -4.91 -15.80 -3.32
N GLU A 397 -5.47 -16.66 -2.48
CA GLU A 397 -6.86 -16.63 -2.06
C GLU A 397 -7.03 -17.20 -0.66
N ILE A 398 -8.18 -16.94 -0.04
CA ILE A 398 -8.59 -17.66 1.17
C ILE A 398 -9.23 -18.99 0.75
N ASN A 399 -8.69 -20.09 1.25
CA ASN A 399 -9.08 -21.45 0.84
C ASN A 399 -10.54 -21.76 1.21
N ARG A 400 -10.96 -21.35 2.42
CA ARG A 400 -12.30 -21.60 2.98
C ARG A 400 -12.92 -20.30 3.52
N PRO A 401 -13.41 -19.41 2.65
CA PRO A 401 -13.87 -18.08 3.05
C PRO A 401 -15.16 -18.09 3.90
N GLY A 402 -15.85 -19.23 4.02
CA GLY A 402 -17.02 -19.38 4.89
C GLY A 402 -16.71 -19.83 6.33
N GLY A 403 -15.46 -20.17 6.64
CA GLY A 403 -15.01 -20.55 7.99
C GLY A 403 -14.39 -19.38 8.76
N PRO A 404 -14.25 -19.48 10.10
CA PRO A 404 -13.51 -18.49 10.87
C PRO A 404 -12.05 -18.40 10.36
N PRO A 405 -11.44 -17.21 10.36
CA PRO A 405 -10.02 -17.08 10.02
C PRO A 405 -9.13 -17.91 10.93
N ASP A 406 -8.29 -18.76 10.34
CA ASP A 406 -7.22 -19.45 11.06
C ASP A 406 -5.87 -18.91 10.60
N VAL A 407 -5.40 -17.89 11.32
CA VAL A 407 -4.13 -17.23 11.00
C VAL A 407 -2.91 -18.10 11.30
N ASN A 408 -3.07 -19.24 11.98
CA ASN A 408 -1.99 -20.15 12.33
C ASN A 408 -1.91 -21.35 11.37
N ASP A 409 -2.97 -21.61 10.61
CA ASP A 409 -2.92 -22.55 9.50
C ASP A 409 -2.22 -21.90 8.28
N LEU A 410 -1.04 -22.44 7.94
CA LEU A 410 -0.27 -22.02 6.77
C LEU A 410 -1.09 -22.12 5.46
N PHE A 411 -2.05 -23.04 5.39
CA PHE A 411 -2.90 -23.28 4.22
C PHE A 411 -4.27 -22.59 4.29
N TYR A 412 -4.49 -21.70 5.27
CA TYR A 412 -5.67 -20.83 5.27
C TYR A 412 -5.66 -19.88 4.06
N VAL A 413 -4.49 -19.28 3.80
CA VAL A 413 -4.18 -18.68 2.50
C VAL A 413 -3.67 -19.78 1.59
N THR A 414 -4.16 -19.86 0.36
CA THR A 414 -3.61 -20.75 -0.66
C THR A 414 -3.04 -19.97 -1.83
N ASN A 415 -2.14 -20.62 -2.54
CA ASN A 415 -1.55 -20.14 -3.77
C ASN A 415 -2.13 -20.97 -4.92
N GLY A 416 -2.57 -20.28 -5.98
CA GLY A 416 -3.09 -20.94 -7.18
C GLY A 416 -2.04 -21.86 -7.84
N LEU A 417 -2.52 -22.90 -8.54
CA LEU A 417 -1.70 -23.85 -9.29
C LEU A 417 -1.28 -23.28 -10.66
N LEU A 418 -0.72 -22.07 -10.64
CA LEU A 418 -0.61 -21.23 -11.84
C LEU A 418 0.19 -21.87 -12.97
N PRO A 419 1.37 -22.48 -12.75
CA PRO A 419 2.08 -23.23 -13.79
C PRO A 419 1.24 -24.34 -14.42
N ILE A 420 0.49 -25.13 -13.62
CA ILE A 420 -0.34 -26.22 -14.14
C ILE A 420 -1.42 -25.66 -15.07
N GLU A 421 -2.12 -24.60 -14.65
CA GLU A 421 -3.18 -23.99 -15.45
C GLU A 421 -2.63 -23.30 -16.71
N LEU A 422 -1.50 -22.59 -16.61
CA LEU A 422 -0.82 -21.97 -17.75
C LEU A 422 -0.33 -22.98 -18.77
N MET A 423 0.21 -24.12 -18.33
CA MET A 423 0.75 -25.16 -19.20
C MET A 423 -0.35 -26.03 -19.82
N SER A 424 -1.39 -26.35 -19.06
CA SER A 424 -2.52 -27.17 -19.53
C SER A 424 -3.55 -26.39 -20.32
N GLY A 425 -3.65 -25.08 -20.09
CA GLY A 425 -4.73 -24.24 -20.59
C GLY A 425 -6.05 -24.41 -19.84
N GLN A 426 -6.09 -25.19 -18.76
CA GLN A 426 -7.29 -25.48 -17.99
C GLN A 426 -7.38 -24.55 -16.77
N MET A 427 -8.13 -23.47 -16.90
CA MET A 427 -8.32 -22.49 -15.84
C MET A 427 -9.29 -23.02 -14.77
N LYS A 428 -8.92 -23.03 -13.49
CA LYS A 428 -9.83 -23.46 -12.42
C LYS A 428 -10.94 -22.44 -12.16
N THR A 429 -12.18 -22.92 -12.09
CA THR A 429 -13.39 -22.15 -11.74
C THR A 429 -14.24 -22.84 -10.68
N GLY A 430 -13.66 -23.82 -9.98
CA GLY A 430 -14.27 -24.67 -8.97
C GLY A 430 -13.29 -25.76 -8.55
N ASP A 431 -13.58 -26.48 -7.48
CA ASP A 431 -12.71 -27.53 -6.95
C ASP A 431 -12.48 -28.62 -7.99
N ASN A 432 -13.57 -29.01 -8.67
CA ASN A 432 -13.61 -30.00 -9.76
C ASN A 432 -14.08 -29.41 -11.10
N LYS A 433 -14.00 -28.08 -11.28
CA LYS A 433 -14.48 -27.40 -12.50
C LYS A 433 -13.39 -26.55 -13.13
N THR A 434 -13.19 -26.74 -14.42
CA THR A 434 -12.26 -25.95 -15.22
C THR A 434 -12.93 -25.35 -16.45
N GLU A 435 -12.30 -24.31 -17.00
CA GLU A 435 -12.61 -23.71 -18.28
C GLU A 435 -11.38 -23.78 -19.18
N ASN A 436 -11.56 -24.21 -20.44
CA ASN A 436 -10.46 -24.30 -21.38
C ASN A 436 -10.18 -22.93 -22.01
N LYS A 437 -8.99 -22.40 -21.76
CA LYS A 437 -8.49 -21.14 -22.35
C LYS A 437 -7.31 -21.37 -23.32
N GLY A 438 -6.87 -22.62 -23.45
CA GLY A 438 -5.70 -22.99 -24.23
C GLY A 438 -4.38 -22.68 -23.51
N PRO A 439 -3.33 -23.51 -23.70
CA PRO A 439 -2.03 -23.29 -23.07
C PRO A 439 -1.42 -21.92 -23.40
N ALA A 440 -0.80 -21.29 -22.40
CA ALA A 440 -0.28 -19.94 -22.52
C ALA A 440 0.95 -19.86 -23.44
N GLN A 441 0.93 -18.92 -24.38
CA GLN A 441 2.04 -18.62 -25.31
C GLN A 441 3.05 -17.60 -24.73
N ILE A 442 3.08 -17.47 -23.40
CA ILE A 442 3.98 -16.57 -22.68
C ILE A 442 5.29 -17.33 -22.40
N PRO A 443 6.48 -16.73 -22.65
CA PRO A 443 7.76 -17.32 -22.24
C PRO A 443 7.78 -17.69 -20.76
N VAL A 444 8.31 -18.87 -20.43
CA VAL A 444 8.32 -19.37 -19.04
C VAL A 444 9.30 -18.58 -18.13
N ALA A 445 10.29 -17.92 -18.75
CA ALA A 445 11.37 -17.18 -18.10
C ALA A 445 11.86 -16.02 -18.98
N GLY A 446 12.64 -15.12 -18.39
CA GLY A 446 13.31 -14.03 -19.11
C GLY A 446 12.35 -12.95 -19.63
N ASP A 447 12.78 -12.26 -20.69
CA ASP A 447 12.05 -11.14 -21.27
C ASP A 447 10.72 -11.61 -21.89
N PRO A 448 9.61 -10.88 -21.66
CA PRO A 448 8.28 -11.28 -22.13
C PRO A 448 8.09 -11.11 -23.65
N GLN A 449 8.97 -10.35 -24.31
CA GLN A 449 8.93 -10.07 -25.74
C GLN A 449 10.30 -10.37 -26.37
N ASN A 450 10.30 -10.64 -27.69
CA ASN A 450 11.53 -10.86 -28.47
C ASN A 450 12.44 -11.97 -27.94
N ASN A 451 11.86 -13.01 -27.32
CA ASN A 451 12.57 -14.11 -26.65
C ASN A 451 12.26 -15.49 -27.27
N PRO A 452 12.53 -15.70 -28.58
CA PRO A 452 12.03 -16.87 -29.33
C PRO A 452 12.67 -18.21 -28.93
N ASN A 453 13.84 -18.19 -28.30
CA ASN A 453 14.55 -19.40 -27.88
C ASN A 453 14.08 -19.91 -26.52
N THR A 454 13.31 -19.10 -25.78
CA THR A 454 12.73 -19.51 -24.50
C THR A 454 11.44 -20.30 -24.74
N PRO A 455 11.27 -21.48 -24.12
CA PRO A 455 10.01 -22.20 -24.19
C PRO A 455 8.88 -21.39 -23.54
N THR A 456 7.73 -21.34 -24.22
CA THR A 456 6.48 -20.86 -23.61
C THR A 456 5.95 -21.85 -22.59
N TYR A 457 5.02 -21.46 -21.73
CA TYR A 457 4.30 -22.41 -20.87
C TYR A 457 3.65 -23.54 -21.69
N ALA A 458 3.10 -23.25 -22.87
CA ALA A 458 2.56 -24.27 -23.77
C ALA A 458 3.62 -25.28 -24.25
N ALA A 459 4.82 -24.82 -24.59
CA ALA A 459 5.93 -25.69 -24.97
C ALA A 459 6.45 -26.51 -23.77
N PHE A 460 6.58 -25.87 -22.61
CA PHE A 460 7.05 -26.49 -21.37
C PHE A 460 6.06 -27.54 -20.82
N GLY A 461 4.75 -27.35 -21.05
CA GLY A 461 3.71 -28.30 -20.69
C GLY A 461 3.87 -29.68 -21.34
N LYS A 462 4.54 -29.77 -22.50
CA LYS A 462 4.82 -31.05 -23.18
C LYS A 462 5.76 -31.96 -22.39
N VAL A 463 6.59 -31.40 -21.51
CA VAL A 463 7.59 -32.11 -20.70
C VAL A 463 7.26 -32.09 -19.21
N SER A 464 6.07 -31.60 -18.84
CA SER A 464 5.61 -31.48 -17.46
C SER A 464 4.52 -32.50 -17.13
N THR A 465 4.43 -32.91 -15.88
CA THR A 465 3.35 -33.75 -15.35
C THR A 465 2.12 -32.90 -15.11
N LEU A 466 1.13 -33.03 -16.00
CA LEU A 466 -0.17 -32.33 -15.88
C LEU A 466 -1.31 -33.31 -15.58
N ASN A 467 -1.19 -34.55 -16.05
CA ASN A 467 -2.18 -35.62 -15.85
C ASN A 467 -1.50 -36.96 -15.52
N GLY A 468 -0.47 -36.94 -14.66
CA GLY A 468 0.31 -38.12 -14.28
C GLY A 468 1.33 -38.61 -15.33
N ASN A 469 1.43 -37.94 -16.47
CA ASN A 469 2.41 -38.17 -17.53
C ASN A 469 3.80 -37.60 -17.20
N ASN A 470 4.82 -37.88 -18.02
CA ASN A 470 6.14 -37.23 -17.98
C ASN A 470 6.95 -37.37 -16.68
N ARG A 471 6.62 -38.35 -15.83
CA ARG A 471 7.38 -38.65 -14.60
C ARG A 471 8.75 -39.23 -14.93
N ALA A 472 9.72 -39.01 -14.05
CA ALA A 472 11.09 -39.52 -14.14
C ALA A 472 11.41 -40.50 -13.00
N GLY A 473 12.44 -41.32 -13.18
CA GLY A 473 13.06 -42.08 -12.09
C GLY A 473 14.01 -41.24 -11.25
N ASP A 474 14.48 -41.78 -10.13
CA ASP A 474 15.49 -41.13 -9.28
C ASP A 474 16.83 -41.02 -10.02
N ARG A 475 17.30 -39.79 -10.17
CA ARG A 475 18.56 -39.41 -10.82
C ARG A 475 19.47 -38.63 -9.86
N THR A 476 19.22 -38.73 -8.55
CA THR A 476 20.01 -38.07 -7.52
C THR A 476 21.50 -38.36 -7.70
N GLY A 477 22.32 -37.31 -7.63
CA GLY A 477 23.77 -37.36 -7.84
C GLY A 477 24.22 -37.17 -9.30
N GLN A 478 23.32 -37.30 -10.28
CA GLN A 478 23.64 -37.06 -11.69
C GLN A 478 23.69 -35.56 -12.02
N LEU A 479 24.48 -35.20 -13.04
CA LEU A 479 24.53 -33.84 -13.57
C LEU A 479 23.27 -33.48 -14.37
N VAL A 480 22.82 -32.23 -14.25
CA VAL A 480 21.75 -31.67 -15.07
C VAL A 480 22.34 -31.25 -16.42
N LEU A 481 22.18 -32.11 -17.41
CA LEU A 481 22.64 -31.91 -18.79
C LEU A 481 21.48 -31.83 -19.79
N ASP A 482 20.26 -32.06 -19.31
CA ASP A 482 19.04 -32.02 -20.11
C ASP A 482 18.76 -30.58 -20.56
N THR A 483 18.38 -30.43 -21.83
CA THR A 483 18.07 -29.13 -22.44
C THR A 483 16.66 -29.08 -22.94
N LEU A 484 16.05 -27.90 -22.96
CA LEU A 484 14.75 -27.67 -23.59
C LEU A 484 14.83 -26.49 -24.56
N SER A 485 14.49 -26.74 -25.82
CA SER A 485 14.43 -25.69 -26.84
C SER A 485 13.14 -24.85 -26.74
N GLY A 486 13.10 -23.70 -27.41
CA GLY A 486 11.91 -22.84 -27.48
C GLY A 486 10.65 -23.53 -27.99
N SER A 487 10.77 -24.60 -28.80
CA SER A 487 9.64 -25.39 -29.32
C SER A 487 9.18 -26.52 -28.38
N GLY A 488 9.88 -26.71 -27.25
CA GLY A 488 9.62 -27.76 -26.27
C GLY A 488 10.25 -29.12 -26.61
N GLN A 489 11.24 -29.15 -27.51
CA GLN A 489 12.02 -30.38 -27.77
C GLN A 489 13.10 -30.56 -26.71
N THR A 490 13.17 -31.74 -26.12
CA THR A 490 14.22 -32.12 -25.17
C THR A 490 15.50 -32.49 -25.89
N GLY A 491 16.62 -32.35 -25.20
CA GLY A 491 17.94 -32.73 -25.69
C GLY A 491 18.92 -32.87 -24.55
N ARG A 492 20.20 -33.05 -24.89
CA ARG A 492 21.30 -33.13 -23.94
C ARG A 492 22.46 -32.30 -24.47
N ASN A 493 23.12 -31.56 -23.58
CA ASN A 493 24.32 -30.80 -23.90
C ASN A 493 25.40 -31.03 -22.84
N ASP A 494 26.42 -31.82 -23.20
CA ASP A 494 27.56 -32.12 -22.32
C ASP A 494 28.44 -30.88 -22.06
N GLY A 495 28.28 -29.78 -22.80
CA GLY A 495 28.91 -28.49 -22.50
C GLY A 495 28.52 -27.93 -21.11
N TYR A 496 27.41 -28.39 -20.53
CA TYR A 496 27.01 -28.01 -19.17
C TYR A 496 27.72 -28.78 -18.06
N THR A 497 28.56 -29.78 -18.37
CA THR A 497 29.35 -30.49 -17.35
C THR A 497 30.19 -29.52 -16.50
N GLY A 498 30.74 -28.47 -17.12
CA GLY A 498 31.51 -27.43 -16.41
C GLY A 498 30.69 -26.57 -15.45
N ARG A 499 29.35 -26.53 -15.57
CA ARG A 499 28.47 -25.81 -14.63
C ARG A 499 28.29 -26.59 -13.32
N ASN A 500 28.58 -27.89 -13.29
CA ASN A 500 28.53 -28.77 -12.12
C ASN A 500 27.20 -28.72 -11.33
N VAL A 501 26.07 -28.51 -12.00
CA VAL A 501 24.75 -28.56 -11.37
C VAL A 501 24.27 -30.01 -11.32
N LYS A 502 23.94 -30.51 -10.12
CA LYS A 502 23.44 -31.87 -9.90
C LYS A 502 21.97 -31.87 -9.51
N MET A 503 21.29 -32.97 -9.80
CA MET A 503 20.04 -33.32 -9.12
C MET A 503 20.39 -33.83 -7.72
N VAL A 504 19.76 -33.26 -6.69
CA VAL A 504 20.12 -33.55 -5.29
C VAL A 504 18.98 -34.16 -4.48
N GLN A 505 17.76 -34.08 -5.00
CA GLN A 505 16.58 -34.60 -4.32
C GLN A 505 15.59 -35.18 -5.34
N PHE A 506 15.14 -36.41 -5.12
CA PHE A 506 13.99 -36.98 -5.82
C PHE A 506 12.74 -36.91 -4.94
N ILE A 507 11.61 -36.50 -5.53
CA ILE A 507 10.32 -36.44 -4.85
C ILE A 507 9.45 -37.59 -5.38
N ASN A 508 9.18 -38.59 -4.53
CA ASN A 508 8.42 -39.78 -4.90
C ASN A 508 6.97 -39.44 -5.29
N GLU A 509 6.38 -38.48 -4.61
CA GLU A 509 4.99 -38.06 -4.76
C GLU A 509 4.69 -37.56 -6.18
N SER A 510 5.59 -36.76 -6.76
CA SER A 510 5.46 -36.28 -8.13
C SER A 510 6.27 -37.07 -9.14
N GLY A 511 7.31 -37.78 -8.71
CA GLY A 511 8.23 -38.52 -9.58
C GLY A 511 9.19 -37.61 -10.35
N HIS A 512 9.80 -36.66 -9.66
CA HIS A 512 10.72 -35.69 -10.27
C HIS A 512 11.93 -35.38 -9.40
N ASN A 513 13.05 -35.09 -10.07
CA ASN A 513 14.31 -34.69 -9.47
C ASN A 513 14.38 -33.15 -9.35
N ILE A 514 14.99 -32.64 -8.29
CA ILE A 514 15.20 -31.20 -8.06
C ILE A 514 16.69 -30.87 -8.20
N ALA A 515 17.00 -29.82 -8.95
CA ALA A 515 18.38 -29.33 -9.08
C ALA A 515 18.89 -28.70 -7.77
N GLY A 516 20.17 -28.89 -7.48
CA GLY A 516 20.87 -28.39 -6.28
C GLY A 516 20.56 -26.93 -5.95
N PRO A 517 20.79 -25.97 -6.87
CA PRO A 517 20.51 -24.56 -6.60
C PRO A 517 19.06 -24.28 -6.16
N PHE A 518 18.09 -25.01 -6.74
CA PHE A 518 16.68 -24.86 -6.37
C PHE A 518 16.38 -25.47 -4.99
N TRP A 519 16.98 -26.62 -4.69
CA TRP A 519 16.85 -27.25 -3.38
C TRP A 519 17.45 -26.37 -2.27
N ASP A 520 18.64 -25.81 -2.49
CA ASP A 520 19.29 -24.89 -1.55
C ASP A 520 18.45 -23.63 -1.34
N PHE A 521 17.94 -23.06 -2.43
CA PHE A 521 17.04 -21.90 -2.37
C PHE A 521 15.77 -22.18 -1.55
N MET A 522 15.14 -23.33 -1.74
CA MET A 522 13.93 -23.74 -1.02
C MET A 522 14.16 -24.09 0.45
N ASN A 523 15.41 -24.37 0.85
CA ASN A 523 15.76 -24.71 2.22
C ASN A 523 16.53 -23.60 2.95
N ARG A 524 16.67 -22.41 2.34
CA ARG A 524 17.41 -21.30 2.94
C ARG A 524 16.73 -20.73 4.18
N SER A 525 17.56 -20.26 5.11
CA SER A 525 17.15 -19.46 6.27
C SER A 525 17.62 -18.01 6.13
N GLY A 526 16.98 -17.11 6.87
CA GLY A 526 17.29 -15.69 6.85
C GLY A 526 16.20 -14.86 7.54
N PRO A 527 16.25 -13.53 7.42
CA PRO A 527 15.28 -12.65 8.07
C PRO A 527 13.86 -12.92 7.59
N VAL A 528 12.97 -13.17 8.57
CA VAL A 528 11.52 -13.33 8.42
C VAL A 528 10.81 -12.48 9.48
N TRP A 529 9.58 -12.08 9.18
CA TRP A 529 8.72 -11.31 10.08
C TRP A 529 7.56 -12.17 10.60
N GLU A 530 7.58 -12.53 11.88
CA GLU A 530 6.49 -13.27 12.52
C GLU A 530 6.26 -12.71 13.92
N ASP A 531 5.03 -12.81 14.43
CA ASP A 531 4.66 -12.36 15.78
C ASP A 531 5.13 -10.92 16.10
N ASN A 532 5.04 -10.05 15.08
CA ASN A 532 5.49 -8.65 15.13
C ASN A 532 6.98 -8.47 15.47
N ASN A 533 7.81 -9.46 15.18
CA ASN A 533 9.25 -9.40 15.38
C ASN A 533 10.02 -9.89 14.16
N MET A 534 11.19 -9.28 13.93
CA MET A 534 12.13 -9.75 12.93
C MET A 534 13.06 -10.77 13.57
N HIS A 535 13.16 -11.96 13.00
CA HIS A 535 14.13 -12.96 13.44
C HIS A 535 14.61 -13.82 12.27
N ASN A 536 15.66 -14.60 12.47
CA ASN A 536 16.14 -15.54 11.46
C ASN A 536 15.34 -16.84 11.53
N GLY A 537 14.72 -17.22 10.42
CA GLY A 537 13.92 -18.44 10.31
C GLY A 537 13.99 -19.02 8.90
N LYS A 538 13.21 -20.08 8.65
CA LYS A 538 13.08 -20.67 7.31
C LYS A 538 12.36 -19.67 6.39
N VAL A 539 13.01 -19.26 5.31
CA VAL A 539 12.46 -18.22 4.41
C VAL A 539 11.39 -18.80 3.50
N VAL A 540 11.58 -20.04 3.04
CA VAL A 540 10.71 -20.68 2.04
C VAL A 540 10.06 -21.91 2.65
N GLU A 541 8.76 -21.85 2.91
CA GLU A 541 7.96 -23.06 3.13
C GLU A 541 7.62 -23.66 1.76
N TRP A 542 8.53 -24.48 1.23
CA TRP A 542 8.54 -24.79 -0.21
C TRP A 542 7.31 -25.55 -0.69
N LEU A 543 6.74 -26.48 0.09
CA LEU A 543 5.49 -27.15 -0.29
C LEU A 543 4.32 -26.16 -0.39
N PHE A 544 4.30 -25.17 0.51
CA PHE A 544 3.29 -24.11 0.49
C PHE A 544 3.49 -23.14 -0.68
N ALA A 545 4.73 -22.68 -0.90
CA ALA A 545 5.02 -21.63 -1.88
C ALA A 545 5.20 -22.16 -3.31
N MET A 546 5.87 -23.31 -3.49
CA MET A 546 6.18 -23.94 -4.78
C MET A 546 5.22 -25.09 -5.11
N GLY A 547 4.87 -25.91 -4.11
CA GLY A 547 4.30 -27.24 -4.35
C GLY A 547 5.33 -28.24 -4.86
N TYR A 548 4.88 -29.41 -5.29
CA TYR A 548 5.76 -30.44 -5.83
C TYR A 548 6.37 -30.04 -7.19
N PRO A 549 7.57 -30.52 -7.53
CA PRO A 549 8.12 -30.37 -8.88
C PRO A 549 7.23 -31.14 -9.88
N ILE A 550 6.94 -30.51 -11.02
CA ILE A 550 6.14 -31.11 -12.12
C ILE A 550 6.97 -31.28 -13.39
N SER A 551 8.28 -31.01 -13.34
CA SER A 551 9.21 -31.24 -14.43
C SER A 551 10.58 -31.61 -13.89
N GLU A 552 11.39 -32.26 -14.73
CA GLU A 552 12.85 -32.28 -14.52
C GLU A 552 13.44 -30.86 -14.72
N PRO A 553 14.64 -30.58 -14.19
CA PRO A 553 15.34 -29.33 -14.45
C PRO A 553 15.96 -29.34 -15.86
N TYR A 554 15.70 -28.30 -16.66
CA TYR A 554 16.21 -28.19 -18.04
C TYR A 554 17.00 -26.91 -18.24
N TRP A 555 18.14 -26.99 -18.94
CA TRP A 555 18.83 -25.82 -19.45
C TRP A 555 18.13 -25.28 -20.71
N ILE A 556 17.90 -23.97 -20.74
CA ILE A 556 17.30 -23.25 -21.87
C ILE A 556 18.19 -22.08 -22.29
N LYS A 557 18.01 -21.61 -23.52
CA LYS A 557 18.48 -20.29 -23.95
C LYS A 557 17.37 -19.27 -23.71
N SER A 558 17.67 -18.22 -22.95
CA SER A 558 16.68 -17.18 -22.64
C SER A 558 17.28 -15.79 -22.70
N LYS A 559 16.55 -14.82 -23.26
CA LYS A 559 16.94 -13.41 -23.15
C LYS A 559 16.53 -12.84 -21.80
N VAL A 560 17.48 -12.19 -21.13
CA VAL A 560 17.27 -11.48 -19.86
C VAL A 560 17.89 -10.10 -20.01
N GLY A 561 17.05 -9.06 -20.01
CA GLY A 561 17.51 -7.68 -20.27
C GLY A 561 18.07 -7.51 -21.68
N GLY A 562 17.51 -8.21 -22.67
CA GLY A 562 17.94 -8.21 -24.06
C GLY A 562 19.14 -9.10 -24.38
N VAL A 563 19.80 -9.68 -23.36
CA VAL A 563 21.00 -10.52 -23.53
C VAL A 563 20.63 -12.00 -23.41
N GLU A 564 21.02 -12.80 -24.39
CA GLU A 564 20.82 -14.26 -24.33
C GLU A 564 21.75 -14.89 -23.30
N LYS A 565 21.18 -15.73 -22.43
CA LYS A 565 21.85 -16.44 -21.34
C LYS A 565 21.45 -17.91 -21.32
N ASP A 566 22.32 -18.74 -20.74
CA ASP A 566 21.95 -20.09 -20.31
C ASP A 566 21.23 -19.99 -18.97
N VAL A 567 19.99 -20.46 -18.93
CA VAL A 567 19.15 -20.43 -17.74
C VAL A 567 18.68 -21.84 -17.46
N LEU A 568 18.92 -22.34 -16.26
CA LEU A 568 18.30 -23.57 -15.81
C LEU A 568 16.89 -23.25 -15.32
N VAL A 569 15.89 -24.02 -15.75
CA VAL A 569 14.49 -23.80 -15.40
C VAL A 569 13.88 -25.09 -14.86
N GLN A 570 13.10 -24.97 -13.80
CA GLN A 570 12.28 -26.07 -13.28
C GLN A 570 10.89 -25.57 -12.88
N ALA A 571 9.86 -26.32 -13.27
CA ALA A 571 8.48 -26.02 -12.92
C ALA A 571 8.02 -26.83 -11.71
N PHE A 572 7.29 -26.14 -10.84
CA PHE A 572 6.59 -26.68 -9.68
C PHE A 572 5.10 -26.38 -9.83
N GLU A 573 4.25 -27.01 -9.01
CA GLU A 573 2.80 -26.86 -9.11
C GLU A 573 2.30 -25.40 -9.05
N ARG A 574 3.03 -24.53 -8.31
CA ARG A 574 2.63 -23.13 -8.03
C ARG A 574 3.64 -22.10 -8.54
N ARG A 575 4.88 -22.50 -8.87
CA ARG A 575 5.96 -21.59 -9.27
C ARG A 575 6.84 -22.17 -10.37
N VAL A 576 7.59 -21.30 -11.01
CA VAL A 576 8.73 -21.65 -11.86
C VAL A 576 9.98 -21.03 -11.25
N LEU A 577 11.01 -21.84 -11.05
CA LEU A 577 12.32 -21.38 -10.59
C LEU A 577 13.30 -21.33 -11.77
N THR A 578 14.13 -20.29 -11.78
CA THR A 578 15.20 -20.09 -12.74
C THR A 578 16.54 -20.00 -12.01
N TYR A 579 17.59 -20.56 -12.59
CA TYR A 579 18.95 -20.43 -12.10
C TYR A 579 19.89 -19.94 -13.21
N THR A 580 20.55 -18.81 -12.95
CA THR A 580 21.55 -18.21 -13.83
C THR A 580 22.85 -18.09 -13.05
N PRO A 581 23.83 -19.01 -13.23
CA PRO A 581 25.08 -19.03 -12.46
C PRO A 581 25.90 -17.74 -12.59
N ASP A 582 25.74 -17.03 -13.72
CA ASP A 582 26.48 -15.83 -14.05
C ASP A 582 25.92 -14.56 -13.35
N ASN A 583 24.77 -14.66 -12.65
CA ASN A 583 24.23 -13.58 -11.84
C ASN A 583 24.95 -13.46 -10.49
N PRO A 584 24.87 -12.30 -9.79
CA PRO A 584 25.37 -12.18 -8.42
C PRO A 584 24.66 -13.19 -7.50
N ALA A 585 25.37 -13.67 -6.46
CA ALA A 585 24.93 -14.78 -5.61
C ALA A 585 23.46 -14.67 -5.11
N ALA A 586 23.03 -13.48 -4.68
CA ALA A 586 21.67 -13.24 -4.18
C ALA A 586 20.57 -13.36 -5.25
N PHE A 587 20.95 -13.32 -6.54
CA PHE A 587 20.07 -13.33 -7.72
C PHE A 587 20.38 -14.49 -8.67
N GLN A 588 21.16 -15.48 -8.21
CA GLN A 588 21.41 -16.67 -9.01
C GLN A 588 20.16 -17.52 -9.16
N VAL A 589 19.32 -17.62 -8.12
CA VAL A 589 18.00 -18.26 -8.20
C VAL A 589 16.91 -17.20 -8.10
N GLU A 590 15.99 -17.22 -9.06
CA GLU A 590 14.85 -16.32 -9.09
C GLU A 590 13.55 -17.08 -9.33
N MET A 591 12.43 -16.49 -8.91
CA MET A 591 11.09 -16.96 -9.29
C MET A 591 10.63 -16.20 -10.52
N GLY A 592 10.07 -16.91 -11.50
CA GLY A 592 9.38 -16.28 -12.61
C GLY A 592 8.17 -15.45 -12.13
N ASN A 593 7.81 -14.41 -12.89
CA ASN A 593 6.66 -13.54 -12.63
C ASN A 593 5.33 -14.24 -12.97
N VAL A 594 5.13 -15.47 -12.46
CA VAL A 594 4.01 -16.33 -12.84
C VAL A 594 2.66 -15.75 -12.44
N GLY A 595 2.58 -14.91 -11.40
CA GLY A 595 1.35 -14.21 -11.03
C GLY A 595 0.96 -13.20 -12.09
N SER A 596 1.90 -12.38 -12.54
CA SER A 596 1.70 -11.43 -13.65
C SER A 596 1.44 -12.14 -14.98
N HIS A 597 2.14 -13.26 -15.26
CA HIS A 597 1.89 -14.07 -16.46
C HIS A 597 0.49 -14.68 -16.46
N TYR A 598 0.03 -15.18 -15.31
CA TYR A 598 -1.30 -15.75 -15.18
C TYR A 598 -2.39 -14.68 -15.31
N HIS A 599 -2.19 -13.50 -14.74
CA HIS A 599 -3.11 -12.37 -14.94
C HIS A 599 -3.22 -11.98 -16.42
N LEU A 600 -2.07 -11.83 -17.09
CA LEU A 600 -2.03 -11.54 -18.52
C LEU A 600 -2.67 -12.64 -19.36
N TRP A 601 -2.40 -13.91 -19.07
CA TRP A 601 -3.06 -15.02 -19.77
C TRP A 601 -4.57 -14.98 -19.52
N ARG A 602 -5.02 -14.78 -18.28
CA ARG A 602 -6.44 -14.82 -17.92
C ARG A 602 -7.24 -13.63 -18.44
N TYR A 603 -6.66 -12.44 -18.51
CA TYR A 603 -7.39 -11.21 -18.84
C TYR A 603 -6.83 -10.39 -20.00
N GLY A 604 -5.64 -10.71 -20.48
CA GLY A 604 -5.08 -10.12 -21.69
C GLY A 604 -5.92 -10.52 -22.91
N ASN A 605 -6.14 -9.54 -23.78
CA ASN A 605 -6.78 -9.74 -25.08
C ASN A 605 -5.78 -10.25 -26.11
#